data_AF-A0A8C9Y4U8-F1
#
_entry.id   AF-A0A8C9Y4U8-F1
#
_cell.length_a   1.000
_cell.length_b   1.000
_cell.length_c   1.000
_cell.angle_alpha   90.00
_cell.angle_beta   90.00
_cell.angle_gamma   90.00
#
_symmetry.space_group_name_H-M   'P 1'
#
loop_
_entity.id
_entity.type
_entity.pdbx_description
1 polymer ?
#
loop_
_entity_poly.entity_id
_entity_poly.type
_entity_poly.pdbx_seq_one_letter_code
_entity_poly.pdbx_strand_id
1 'polypeptide(L)'
;MWYQDEGFWLNHISFYQQVASDSDEVVQTEWEVWKSSYGIAYEEMDDVQRRAIWEENKHVIENNNQGFFMGMRPFTMAMNKYGDLTRNEYKVLQGATIDSQFVKRGKTVSGRKLRINAKKLDATIVDYRNMGYVTEVKDQGYCGSCWAFSTTGAIEGQIYKKTGQLVSLSEQNLVDCSRSYGTYGCSGAWMGNAYDYVVNNGLQSTNTYPYTSDTQPCYYDSRLAVAHIKDYRFLPKGDEQALADAVATIGPITVALDADHSSFLFYSSGIYDEQACNPNNLSHAVLLVGYGSEGGQDYWIIKNSWGSSWGEGGYMRMVRDGKNTCGIASYALYPIL
;
A
#
# COMPACT_ATOMS: atom_id res chain seq x y z
N MET A 1 21.95 -43.20 -51.07
CA MET A 1 22.89 -42.34 -50.32
C MET A 1 22.06 -41.31 -49.57
N TRP A 2 21.70 -41.62 -48.34
CA TRP A 2 21.11 -40.68 -47.37
C TRP A 2 21.90 -40.91 -46.09
N TYR A 3 22.68 -39.94 -45.66
CA TYR A 3 23.16 -39.74 -44.27
C TYR A 3 24.22 -38.65 -44.30
N GLN A 4 23.81 -37.39 -44.24
CA GLN A 4 24.61 -36.28 -43.70
C GLN A 4 23.63 -35.21 -43.22
N ASP A 5 23.12 -35.35 -41.99
CA ASP A 5 22.48 -34.21 -41.29
C ASP A 5 22.39 -34.39 -39.76
N GLU A 6 23.25 -35.19 -39.11
CA GLU A 6 23.20 -35.36 -37.64
C GLU A 6 24.15 -34.44 -36.86
N GLY A 7 25.18 -33.88 -37.51
CA GLY A 7 26.21 -33.05 -36.84
C GLY A 7 25.79 -31.61 -36.56
N PHE A 8 24.79 -31.07 -37.27
CA PHE A 8 24.35 -29.69 -37.11
C PHE A 8 23.38 -29.53 -35.91
N TRP A 9 22.56 -30.55 -35.64
CA TRP A 9 21.61 -30.55 -34.53
C TRP A 9 22.28 -30.75 -33.17
N LEU A 10 23.32 -31.59 -33.07
CA LEU A 10 24.02 -31.87 -31.81
C LEU A 10 24.77 -30.64 -31.25
N ASN A 11 25.39 -29.84 -32.12
CA ASN A 11 26.06 -28.60 -31.70
C ASN A 11 25.07 -27.52 -31.27
N HIS A 12 23.90 -27.44 -31.90
CA HIS A 12 22.83 -26.54 -31.46
C HIS A 12 22.27 -26.95 -30.11
N ILE A 13 21.98 -28.24 -29.88
CA ILE A 13 21.47 -28.74 -28.59
C ILE A 13 22.48 -28.46 -27.46
N SER A 14 23.77 -28.70 -27.69
CA SER A 14 24.84 -28.44 -26.71
C SER A 14 24.95 -26.94 -26.36
N PHE A 15 24.90 -26.06 -27.35
CA PHE A 15 24.90 -24.61 -27.12
C PHE A 15 23.67 -24.14 -26.33
N TYR A 16 22.47 -24.63 -26.67
CA TYR A 16 21.25 -24.31 -25.92
C TYR A 16 21.28 -24.87 -24.49
N GLN A 17 21.85 -26.06 -24.27
CA GLN A 17 22.04 -26.62 -22.93
C GLN A 17 23.03 -25.80 -22.10
N GLN A 18 24.11 -25.32 -22.71
CA GLN A 18 25.09 -24.48 -22.03
C GLN A 18 24.51 -23.10 -21.68
N VAL A 19 23.78 -22.46 -22.59
CA VAL A 19 23.10 -21.19 -22.32
C VAL A 19 22.01 -21.35 -21.25
N ALA A 20 21.28 -22.46 -21.25
CA ALA A 20 20.31 -22.78 -20.20
C ALA A 20 21.00 -23.00 -18.84
N SER A 21 22.11 -23.74 -18.82
CA SER A 21 22.89 -23.99 -17.60
C SER A 21 23.48 -22.70 -17.02
N ASP A 22 24.06 -21.83 -17.85
CA ASP A 22 24.63 -20.55 -17.41
C ASP A 22 23.53 -19.60 -16.91
N SER A 23 22.36 -19.60 -17.57
CA SER A 23 21.17 -18.87 -17.11
C SER A 23 20.68 -19.37 -15.75
N ASP A 24 20.61 -20.69 -15.56
CA ASP A 24 20.15 -21.30 -14.31
C ASP A 24 21.10 -21.01 -13.14
N GLU A 25 22.42 -20.95 -13.37
CA GLU A 25 23.41 -20.60 -12.35
C GLU A 25 23.31 -19.12 -11.93
N VAL A 26 23.08 -18.21 -12.87
CA VAL A 26 22.85 -16.78 -12.57
C VAL A 26 21.57 -16.61 -11.75
N VAL A 27 20.49 -17.26 -12.16
CA VAL A 27 19.19 -17.18 -11.46
C VAL A 27 19.29 -17.76 -10.05
N GLN A 28 20.00 -18.88 -9.87
CA GLN A 28 20.28 -19.43 -8.54
C GLN A 28 21.07 -18.44 -7.67
N THR A 29 22.07 -17.76 -8.24
CA THR A 29 22.86 -16.77 -7.51
C THR A 29 22.00 -15.58 -7.07
N GLU A 30 21.14 -15.07 -7.96
CA GLU A 30 20.21 -13.99 -7.64
C GLU A 30 19.18 -14.38 -6.57
N TRP A 31 18.68 -15.63 -6.61
CA TRP A 31 17.79 -16.19 -5.59
C TRP A 31 18.43 -16.20 -4.20
N GLU A 32 19.68 -16.68 -4.09
CA GLU A 32 20.41 -16.70 -2.82
C GLU A 32 20.70 -15.28 -2.29
N VAL A 33 21.06 -14.36 -3.18
CA VAL A 33 21.27 -12.95 -2.81
C VAL A 33 19.95 -12.32 -2.32
N TRP A 34 18.85 -12.57 -3.01
CA TRP A 34 17.53 -12.09 -2.61
C TRP A 34 17.14 -12.62 -1.22
N LYS A 35 17.24 -13.95 -1.01
CA LYS A 35 16.96 -14.56 0.31
C LYS A 35 17.81 -13.93 1.41
N SER A 36 19.11 -13.82 1.18
CA SER A 36 20.05 -13.22 2.13
C SER A 36 19.71 -11.76 2.45
N SER A 37 19.35 -10.97 1.44
CA SER A 37 19.01 -9.55 1.62
C SER A 37 17.76 -9.30 2.47
N TYR A 38 16.84 -10.27 2.53
CA TYR A 38 15.60 -10.21 3.31
C TYR A 38 15.59 -11.14 4.53
N GLY A 39 16.70 -11.84 4.81
CA GLY A 39 16.81 -12.75 5.94
C GLY A 39 15.89 -13.98 5.84
N ILE A 40 15.64 -14.46 4.63
CA ILE A 40 14.71 -15.56 4.33
C ILE A 40 15.47 -16.89 4.29
N ALA A 41 14.88 -17.93 4.85
CA ALA A 41 15.37 -19.30 4.80
C ALA A 41 14.20 -20.29 4.69
N TYR A 42 14.36 -21.30 3.83
CA TYR A 42 13.37 -22.35 3.56
C TYR A 42 13.95 -23.74 3.81
N GLU A 43 13.07 -24.71 4.08
CA GLU A 43 13.41 -26.13 3.95
C GLU A 43 13.56 -26.49 2.46
N GLU A 44 14.34 -27.53 2.12
CA GLU A 44 14.73 -27.81 0.72
C GLU A 44 13.55 -27.89 -0.27
N MET A 45 12.45 -28.57 0.10
CA MET A 45 11.29 -28.70 -0.79
C MET A 45 10.57 -27.35 -0.98
N ASP A 46 10.46 -26.56 0.08
CA ASP A 46 9.82 -25.24 0.02
C ASP A 46 10.70 -24.25 -0.76
N ASP A 47 12.02 -24.36 -0.67
CA ASP A 47 12.96 -23.48 -1.37
C ASP A 47 12.79 -23.57 -2.89
N VAL A 48 12.67 -24.78 -3.44
CA VAL A 48 12.44 -25.01 -4.87
C VAL A 48 11.11 -24.40 -5.31
N GLN A 49 10.05 -24.58 -4.53
CA GLN A 49 8.74 -24.02 -4.85
C GLN A 49 8.74 -22.49 -4.79
N ARG A 50 9.35 -21.91 -3.75
CA ARG A 50 9.45 -20.45 -3.56
C ARG A 50 10.29 -19.80 -4.64
N ARG A 51 11.40 -20.44 -5.03
CA ARG A 51 12.22 -20.00 -6.15
C ARG A 51 11.42 -19.94 -7.45
N ALA A 52 10.62 -20.96 -7.76
CA ALA A 52 9.80 -20.97 -8.97
C ALA A 52 8.78 -19.80 -9.01
N ILE A 53 8.15 -19.48 -7.88
CA ILE A 53 7.24 -18.33 -7.76
C ILE A 53 8.01 -17.01 -7.93
N TRP A 54 9.19 -16.92 -7.31
CA TRP A 54 10.06 -15.76 -7.43
C TRP A 54 10.52 -15.51 -8.87
N GLU A 55 10.87 -16.56 -9.61
CA GLU A 55 11.23 -16.48 -11.03
C GLU A 55 10.05 -16.01 -11.89
N GLU A 56 8.83 -16.52 -11.64
CA GLU A 56 7.62 -16.06 -12.34
C GLU A 56 7.39 -14.56 -12.11
N ASN A 57 7.48 -14.12 -10.85
CA ASN A 57 7.35 -12.70 -10.50
C ASN A 57 8.49 -11.85 -11.09
N LYS A 58 9.71 -12.38 -11.15
CA LYS A 58 10.85 -11.72 -11.80
C LYS A 58 10.57 -11.47 -13.27
N HIS A 59 10.04 -12.45 -14.00
CA HIS A 59 9.66 -12.27 -15.40
C HIS A 59 8.57 -11.21 -15.59
N VAL A 60 7.57 -11.14 -14.69
CA VAL A 60 6.56 -10.06 -14.73
C VAL A 60 7.21 -8.68 -14.58
N ILE A 61 8.16 -8.54 -13.65
CA ILE A 61 8.91 -7.30 -13.42
C ILE A 61 9.74 -6.91 -14.65
N GLU A 62 10.49 -7.85 -15.21
CA GLU A 62 11.35 -7.64 -16.38
C GLU A 62 10.51 -7.19 -17.59
N ASN A 63 9.37 -7.85 -17.84
CA ASN A 63 8.47 -7.50 -18.94
C ASN A 63 7.89 -6.08 -18.79
N ASN A 64 7.49 -5.67 -17.58
CA ASN A 64 7.05 -4.30 -17.34
C ASN A 64 8.17 -3.29 -17.61
N ASN A 65 9.38 -3.58 -17.10
CA ASN A 65 10.52 -2.68 -17.22
C ASN A 65 11.01 -2.53 -18.66
N GLN A 66 10.98 -3.59 -19.47
CA GLN A 66 11.20 -3.50 -20.92
C GLN A 66 10.20 -2.53 -21.56
N GLY A 67 8.91 -2.64 -21.21
CA GLY A 67 7.88 -1.70 -21.67
C GLY A 67 8.13 -0.27 -21.22
N PHE A 68 8.62 -0.05 -19.99
CA PHE A 68 8.98 1.27 -19.48
C PHE A 68 10.12 1.89 -20.30
N PHE A 69 11.19 1.14 -20.57
CA PHE A 69 12.33 1.63 -21.38
C PHE A 69 11.94 1.95 -22.83
N MET A 70 10.90 1.30 -23.35
CA MET A 70 10.32 1.60 -24.67
C MET A 70 9.28 2.75 -24.64
N GLY A 71 9.00 3.34 -23.48
CA GLY A 71 7.99 4.39 -23.31
C GLY A 71 6.54 3.90 -23.39
N MET A 72 6.31 2.59 -23.26
CA MET A 72 4.99 1.96 -23.31
C MET A 72 4.34 1.79 -21.92
N ARG A 73 5.13 1.90 -20.85
CA ARG A 73 4.65 1.84 -19.45
C ARG A 73 5.12 3.09 -18.69
N PRO A 74 4.30 3.66 -17.79
CA PRO A 74 4.64 4.91 -17.10
C PRO A 74 5.40 4.73 -15.78
N PHE A 75 5.64 3.49 -15.35
CA PHE A 75 6.33 3.15 -14.10
C PHE A 75 7.22 1.92 -14.25
N THR A 76 8.17 1.79 -13.33
CA THR A 76 9.05 0.62 -13.19
C THR A 76 8.60 -0.25 -12.03
N MET A 77 8.98 -1.51 -12.10
CA MET A 77 8.81 -2.49 -11.03
C MET A 77 10.18 -2.98 -10.53
N ALA A 78 10.23 -3.45 -9.29
CA ALA A 78 11.44 -4.03 -8.69
C ALA A 78 11.09 -5.18 -7.76
N MET A 79 12.01 -6.13 -7.67
CA MET A 79 11.88 -7.25 -6.75
C MET A 79 11.98 -6.73 -5.30
N ASN A 80 11.07 -7.17 -4.44
CA ASN A 80 11.03 -6.80 -3.03
C ASN A 80 10.88 -8.04 -2.15
N LYS A 81 10.71 -7.87 -0.83
CA LYS A 81 10.58 -8.96 0.15
C LYS A 81 9.38 -9.88 -0.06
N TYR A 82 8.43 -9.50 -0.91
CA TYR A 82 7.26 -10.31 -1.27
C TYR A 82 7.43 -11.02 -2.62
N GLY A 83 8.66 -11.08 -3.14
CA GLY A 83 9.03 -11.65 -4.43
C GLY A 83 8.56 -13.07 -4.67
N ASP A 84 8.42 -13.86 -3.62
CA ASP A 84 8.09 -15.28 -3.64
C ASP A 84 6.63 -15.56 -3.20
N LEU A 85 5.79 -14.53 -3.12
CA LEU A 85 4.38 -14.68 -2.84
C LEU A 85 3.60 -15.01 -4.10
N THR A 86 2.73 -16.01 -3.97
CA THR A 86 1.63 -16.22 -4.92
C THR A 86 0.59 -15.10 -4.79
N ARG A 87 -0.27 -14.95 -5.80
CA ARG A 87 -1.39 -13.99 -5.74
C ARG A 87 -2.31 -14.24 -4.53
N ASN A 88 -2.52 -15.49 -4.13
CA ASN A 88 -3.39 -15.81 -2.99
C ASN A 88 -2.76 -15.41 -1.66
N GLU A 89 -1.44 -15.60 -1.50
CA GLU A 89 -0.72 -15.15 -0.31
C GLU A 89 -0.65 -13.62 -0.27
N TYR A 90 -0.43 -12.97 -1.42
CA TYR A 90 -0.47 -11.52 -1.55
C TYR A 90 -1.81 -10.92 -1.08
N LYS A 91 -2.94 -11.57 -1.38
CA LYS A 91 -4.26 -11.11 -0.93
C LYS A 91 -4.40 -11.03 0.58
N VAL A 92 -3.65 -11.82 1.35
CA VAL A 92 -3.66 -11.75 2.82
C VAL A 92 -3.13 -10.40 3.33
N LEU A 93 -2.24 -9.75 2.56
CA LEU A 93 -1.70 -8.42 2.89
C LEU A 93 -2.75 -7.30 2.69
N GLN A 94 -3.84 -7.58 1.98
CA GLN A 94 -4.85 -6.62 1.58
C GLN A 94 -6.08 -6.75 2.50
N GLY A 95 -5.98 -6.14 3.67
CA GLY A 95 -6.97 -6.25 4.75
C GLY A 95 -8.09 -5.22 4.75
N ALA A 96 -8.25 -4.39 3.71
CA ALA A 96 -9.37 -3.44 3.70
C ALA A 96 -10.64 -4.15 3.22
N THR A 97 -11.66 -4.18 4.07
CA THR A 97 -12.96 -4.77 3.73
C THR A 97 -13.99 -3.67 3.56
N ILE A 98 -14.59 -3.58 2.36
CA ILE A 98 -15.52 -2.50 2.02
C ILE A 98 -16.96 -2.93 2.25
N ASP A 99 -17.55 -2.49 3.37
CA ASP A 99 -18.97 -2.72 3.62
C ASP A 99 -19.65 -1.50 4.27
N SER A 100 -20.50 -0.87 3.46
CA SER A 100 -21.29 0.31 3.84
C SER A 100 -22.29 0.07 4.97
N GLN A 101 -22.68 -1.19 5.24
CA GLN A 101 -23.65 -1.51 6.29
C GLN A 101 -23.07 -1.37 7.70
N PHE A 102 -21.74 -1.39 7.87
CA PHE A 102 -21.11 -1.22 9.17
C PHE A 102 -21.00 0.24 9.63
N VAL A 103 -21.33 1.22 8.78
CA VAL A 103 -21.22 2.65 9.13
C VAL A 103 -22.35 3.08 10.06
N LYS A 104 -22.06 3.18 11.37
CA LYS A 104 -23.03 3.68 12.36
C LYS A 104 -22.98 5.19 12.60
N ARG A 105 -21.82 5.84 12.42
CA ARG A 105 -21.62 7.28 12.77
C ARG A 105 -21.19 8.18 11.62
N GLY A 106 -20.41 7.69 10.66
CA GLY A 106 -19.77 8.55 9.67
C GLY A 106 -20.74 9.28 8.75
N LYS A 107 -20.57 10.61 8.66
CA LYS A 107 -21.31 11.48 7.73
C LYS A 107 -20.45 11.87 6.54
N THR A 108 -21.07 12.03 5.38
CA THR A 108 -20.40 12.56 4.19
C THR A 108 -20.35 14.09 4.24
N VAL A 109 -19.16 14.65 4.05
CA VAL A 109 -18.99 16.11 3.91
C VAL A 109 -19.37 16.56 2.50
N SER A 110 -19.85 17.80 2.37
CA SER A 110 -20.15 18.39 1.07
C SER A 110 -18.87 18.72 0.29
N GLY A 111 -18.73 18.17 -0.92
CA GLY A 111 -17.65 18.52 -1.86
C GLY A 111 -17.60 20.01 -2.18
N ARG A 112 -18.76 20.67 -2.33
CA ARG A 112 -18.84 22.13 -2.52
C ARG A 112 -18.19 22.91 -1.36
N LYS A 113 -18.41 22.48 -0.12
CA LYS A 113 -17.81 23.12 1.05
C LYS A 113 -16.28 22.96 1.06
N LEU A 114 -15.79 21.77 0.72
CA LEU A 114 -14.35 21.52 0.57
C LEU A 114 -13.75 22.43 -0.51
N ARG A 115 -14.38 22.50 -1.69
CA ARG A 115 -13.93 23.36 -2.80
C ARG A 115 -13.82 24.83 -2.42
N ILE A 116 -14.82 25.36 -1.71
CA ILE A 116 -14.80 26.77 -1.26
C ILE A 116 -13.62 27.03 -0.33
N ASN A 117 -13.29 26.08 0.56
CA ASN A 117 -12.15 26.20 1.45
C ASN A 117 -10.82 26.06 0.70
N ALA A 118 -10.71 25.10 -0.22
CA ALA A 118 -9.49 24.86 -0.99
C ALA A 118 -9.15 26.05 -1.90
N LYS A 119 -10.16 26.69 -2.51
CA LYS A 119 -9.98 27.93 -3.29
C LYS A 119 -9.33 29.08 -2.53
N LYS A 120 -9.40 29.10 -1.18
CA LYS A 120 -8.73 30.12 -0.37
C LYS A 120 -7.23 29.87 -0.21
N LEU A 121 -6.81 28.61 -0.35
CA LEU A 121 -5.41 28.20 -0.24
C LEU A 121 -4.70 28.23 -1.60
N ASP A 122 -5.45 28.00 -2.69
CA ASP A 122 -4.94 27.97 -4.07
C ASP A 122 -3.73 27.02 -4.26
N ALA A 123 -3.75 25.90 -3.52
CA ALA A 123 -2.65 24.95 -3.51
C ALA A 123 -2.67 24.06 -4.76
N THR A 124 -1.67 24.21 -5.62
CA THR A 124 -1.48 23.40 -6.83
C THR A 124 -0.67 22.12 -6.55
N ILE A 125 0.13 22.11 -5.49
CA ILE A 125 0.94 20.98 -5.03
C ILE A 125 0.81 20.89 -3.51
N VAL A 126 0.61 19.67 -2.99
CA VAL A 126 0.60 19.39 -1.56
C VAL A 126 1.45 18.17 -1.30
N ASP A 127 2.41 18.28 -0.37
CA ASP A 127 3.23 17.15 0.07
C ASP A 127 3.47 17.21 1.58
N TYR A 128 2.70 16.43 2.32
CA TYR A 128 2.75 16.42 3.78
C TYR A 128 4.01 15.79 4.36
N ARG A 129 4.81 15.06 3.56
CA ARG A 129 6.10 14.49 3.99
C ARG A 129 7.09 15.58 4.38
N ASN A 130 7.10 16.66 3.60
CA ASN A 130 7.98 17.82 3.80
C ASN A 130 7.44 18.83 4.83
N MET A 131 6.23 18.60 5.35
CA MET A 131 5.54 19.51 6.27
C MET A 131 5.46 19.00 7.71
N GLY A 132 6.01 17.81 8.00
CA GLY A 132 6.03 17.21 9.34
C GLY A 132 4.74 16.50 9.77
N TYR A 133 3.78 16.32 8.86
CA TYR A 133 2.47 15.70 9.14
C TYR A 133 2.48 14.18 9.09
N VAL A 134 3.60 13.56 8.70
CA VAL A 134 3.67 12.15 8.34
C VAL A 134 4.82 11.50 9.10
N THR A 135 4.52 10.42 9.82
CA THR A 135 5.50 9.56 10.51
C THR A 135 6.38 8.80 9.51
N GLU A 136 7.39 8.09 10.00
CA GLU A 136 8.15 7.12 9.23
C GLU A 136 7.24 6.10 8.51
N VAL A 137 7.70 5.59 7.37
CA VAL A 137 7.02 4.45 6.73
C VAL A 137 7.17 3.24 7.64
N LYS A 138 6.03 2.64 7.98
CA LYS A 138 5.95 1.44 8.80
C LYS A 138 5.74 0.20 7.94
N ASP A 139 5.75 -0.96 8.57
CA ASP A 139 5.67 -2.25 7.90
C ASP A 139 4.64 -3.16 8.60
N GLN A 140 3.58 -3.49 7.88
CA GLN A 140 2.51 -4.36 8.37
C GLN A 140 2.91 -5.84 8.36
N GLY A 141 4.02 -6.21 7.71
CA GLY A 141 4.47 -7.58 7.57
C GLY A 141 3.52 -8.43 6.73
N TYR A 142 3.16 -9.61 7.24
CA TYR A 142 2.27 -10.59 6.61
C TYR A 142 0.85 -10.58 7.18
N CYS A 143 0.47 -9.49 7.85
CA CYS A 143 -0.81 -9.29 8.48
C CYS A 143 -1.68 -8.35 7.63
N GLY A 144 -2.96 -8.69 7.39
CA GLY A 144 -3.94 -7.83 6.71
C GLY A 144 -4.43 -6.68 7.58
N SER A 145 -3.51 -5.84 8.06
CA SER A 145 -3.75 -4.73 8.99
C SER A 145 -3.60 -3.35 8.36
N CYS A 146 -3.50 -3.25 7.02
CA CYS A 146 -3.37 -1.96 6.31
C CYS A 146 -4.43 -0.91 6.71
N TRP A 147 -5.65 -1.37 7.05
CA TRP A 147 -6.72 -0.55 7.60
C TRP A 147 -6.32 0.19 8.88
N ALA A 148 -5.53 -0.45 9.76
CA ALA A 148 -5.04 0.16 10.99
C ALA A 148 -3.98 1.22 10.70
N PHE A 149 -3.00 0.92 9.82
CA PHE A 149 -1.96 1.86 9.40
C PHE A 149 -2.52 3.10 8.69
N SER A 150 -3.51 2.93 7.82
CA SER A 150 -4.18 4.05 7.16
C SER A 150 -4.97 4.91 8.16
N THR A 151 -5.58 4.28 9.18
CA THR A 151 -6.33 4.96 10.23
C THR A 151 -5.41 5.76 11.16
N THR A 152 -4.35 5.13 11.69
CA THR A 152 -3.38 5.79 12.56
C THR A 152 -2.73 6.96 11.84
N GLY A 153 -2.23 6.76 10.61
CA GLY A 153 -1.54 7.81 9.84
C GLY A 153 -2.37 9.08 9.61
N ALA A 154 -3.69 8.95 9.40
CA ALA A 154 -4.57 10.11 9.26
C ALA A 154 -4.80 10.83 10.61
N ILE A 155 -4.89 10.09 11.72
CA ILE A 155 -5.01 10.66 13.07
C ILE A 155 -3.70 11.37 13.45
N GLU A 156 -2.55 10.76 13.19
CA GLU A 156 -1.22 11.34 13.37
C GLU A 156 -1.11 12.72 12.69
N GLY A 157 -1.52 12.78 11.41
CA GLY A 157 -1.54 14.04 10.65
C GLY A 157 -2.47 15.10 11.25
N GLN A 158 -3.63 14.73 11.77
CA GLN A 158 -4.51 15.67 12.47
C GLN A 158 -3.91 16.15 13.80
N ILE A 159 -3.25 15.26 14.55
CA ILE A 159 -2.61 15.63 15.83
C ILE A 159 -1.51 16.64 15.57
N TYR A 160 -0.68 16.40 14.55
CA TYR A 160 0.35 17.35 14.14
C TYR A 160 -0.27 18.69 13.73
N LYS A 161 -1.33 18.69 12.92
CA LYS A 161 -2.04 19.91 12.52
C LYS A 161 -2.51 20.75 13.71
N LYS A 162 -3.00 20.09 14.77
CA LYS A 162 -3.59 20.75 15.94
C LYS A 162 -2.55 21.20 16.96
N THR A 163 -1.45 20.46 17.09
CA THR A 163 -0.50 20.60 18.22
C THR A 163 0.92 20.97 17.80
N GLY A 164 1.28 20.78 16.53
CA GLY A 164 2.65 20.87 16.03
C GLY A 164 3.55 19.70 16.45
N GLN A 165 3.02 18.70 17.17
CA GLN A 165 3.77 17.54 17.63
C GLN A 165 3.32 16.28 16.89
N LEU A 166 4.27 15.57 16.30
CA LEU A 166 4.01 14.33 15.59
C LEU A 166 4.20 13.17 16.57
N VAL A 167 3.17 12.34 16.74
CA VAL A 167 3.17 11.21 17.67
C VAL A 167 2.85 9.95 16.89
N SER A 168 3.78 9.00 16.83
CA SER A 168 3.55 7.71 16.18
C SER A 168 2.57 6.86 17.01
N LEU A 169 1.40 6.57 16.43
CA LEU A 169 0.31 5.84 17.08
C LEU A 169 0.45 4.33 16.90
N SER A 170 -0.20 3.57 17.78
CA SER A 170 -0.17 2.11 17.76
C SER A 170 -1.24 1.53 16.83
N GLU A 171 -0.80 0.92 15.73
CA GLU A 171 -1.66 0.08 14.90
C GLU A 171 -2.07 -1.20 15.64
N GLN A 172 -1.18 -1.75 16.47
CA GLN A 172 -1.44 -2.97 17.23
C GLN A 172 -2.62 -2.82 18.18
N ASN A 173 -2.74 -1.66 18.82
CA ASN A 173 -3.89 -1.32 19.65
C ASN A 173 -5.19 -1.47 18.86
N LEU A 174 -5.25 -1.01 17.60
CA LEU A 174 -6.42 -1.23 16.75
C LEU A 174 -6.60 -2.72 16.43
N VAL A 175 -5.55 -3.39 15.96
CA VAL A 175 -5.57 -4.81 15.56
C VAL A 175 -6.14 -5.70 16.68
N ASP A 176 -5.73 -5.47 17.93
CA ASP A 176 -6.10 -6.33 19.04
C ASP A 176 -7.44 -5.95 19.69
N CYS A 177 -7.73 -4.65 19.81
CA CYS A 177 -8.78 -4.16 20.71
C CYS A 177 -10.08 -3.75 20.03
N SER A 178 -10.10 -3.59 18.70
CA SER A 178 -11.27 -3.06 18.00
C SER A 178 -12.25 -4.14 17.50
N ARG A 179 -12.05 -5.43 17.86
CA ARG A 179 -12.89 -6.54 17.37
C ARG A 179 -14.38 -6.36 17.61
N SER A 180 -14.77 -5.80 18.76
CA SER A 180 -16.17 -5.51 19.10
C SER A 180 -16.82 -4.45 18.21
N TYR A 181 -16.02 -3.72 17.42
CA TYR A 181 -16.46 -2.74 16.43
C TYR A 181 -16.57 -3.33 15.02
N GLY A 182 -16.34 -4.64 14.84
CA GLY A 182 -16.37 -5.29 13.53
C GLY A 182 -15.05 -5.15 12.76
N THR A 183 -13.94 -5.19 13.47
CA THR A 183 -12.60 -5.36 12.89
C THR A 183 -12.11 -6.78 13.20
N TYR A 184 -11.27 -7.36 12.35
CA TYR A 184 -10.86 -8.76 12.48
C TYR A 184 -9.34 -8.93 12.54
N GLY A 185 -8.64 -7.97 13.15
CA GLY A 185 -7.18 -7.99 13.29
C GLY A 185 -6.48 -8.12 11.94
N CYS A 186 -5.68 -9.16 11.78
CA CYS A 186 -4.99 -9.48 10.51
C CYS A 186 -5.90 -10.01 9.40
N SER A 187 -7.16 -10.35 9.69
CA SER A 187 -8.15 -10.73 8.68
C SER A 187 -8.90 -9.53 8.10
N GLY A 188 -8.46 -8.32 8.43
CA GLY A 188 -8.94 -7.10 7.83
C GLY A 188 -10.05 -6.38 8.59
N ALA A 189 -10.33 -5.17 8.14
CA ALA A 189 -11.41 -4.35 8.65
C ALA A 189 -11.79 -3.25 7.68
N TRP A 190 -12.96 -2.68 7.96
CA TRP A 190 -13.39 -1.42 7.43
C TRP A 190 -12.83 -0.27 8.27
N MET A 191 -12.16 0.71 7.66
CA MET A 191 -11.49 1.80 8.39
C MET A 191 -12.47 2.65 9.21
N GLY A 192 -13.74 2.75 8.79
CA GLY A 192 -14.79 3.41 9.58
C GLY A 192 -14.97 2.78 10.98
N ASN A 193 -14.88 1.45 11.09
CA ASN A 193 -15.00 0.72 12.36
C ASN A 193 -13.79 1.00 13.28
N ALA A 194 -12.60 1.12 12.68
CA ALA A 194 -11.40 1.52 13.40
C ALA A 194 -11.57 2.92 14.01
N TYR A 195 -12.07 3.88 13.22
CA TYR A 195 -12.40 5.20 13.76
C TYR A 195 -13.46 5.15 14.86
N ASP A 196 -14.52 4.34 14.72
CA ASP A 196 -15.52 4.17 15.78
C ASP A 196 -14.90 3.66 17.09
N TYR A 197 -13.91 2.77 17.03
CA TYR A 197 -13.14 2.37 18.21
C TYR A 197 -12.41 3.56 18.84
N VAL A 198 -11.68 4.36 18.03
CA VAL A 198 -10.90 5.50 18.55
C VAL A 198 -11.80 6.60 19.12
N VAL A 199 -13.00 6.82 18.57
CA VAL A 199 -13.97 7.77 19.14
C VAL A 199 -14.36 7.38 20.57
N ASN A 200 -14.53 6.09 20.84
CA ASN A 200 -15.05 5.63 22.12
C ASN A 200 -13.96 5.31 23.16
N ASN A 201 -12.73 4.99 22.72
CA ASN A 201 -11.66 4.54 23.61
C ASN A 201 -10.45 5.47 23.56
N GLY A 202 -9.99 5.82 22.35
CA GLY A 202 -8.70 6.46 22.11
C GLY A 202 -7.64 5.45 21.63
N LEU A 203 -6.40 5.91 21.49
CA LEU A 203 -5.26 5.09 21.06
C LEU A 203 -4.01 5.36 21.88
N GLN A 204 -3.25 4.31 22.13
CA GLN A 204 -1.88 4.36 22.62
C GLN A 204 -0.87 4.72 21.51
N SER A 205 0.32 5.15 21.92
CA SER A 205 1.46 5.32 20.99
C SER A 205 2.13 3.99 20.66
N THR A 206 2.83 3.92 19.53
CA THR A 206 3.63 2.74 19.15
C THR A 206 4.65 2.34 20.23
N ASN A 207 5.20 3.32 20.98
CA ASN A 207 6.17 3.07 22.04
C ASN A 207 5.58 2.31 23.23
N THR A 208 4.28 2.51 23.53
CA THR A 208 3.61 1.87 24.67
C THR A 208 2.81 0.64 24.27
N TYR A 209 2.56 0.47 22.97
CA TYR A 209 1.90 -0.71 22.40
C TYR A 209 2.50 -1.00 21.02
N PRO A 210 3.68 -1.65 20.96
CA PRO A 210 4.40 -1.90 19.71
C PRO A 210 3.68 -2.86 18.76
N TYR A 211 3.94 -2.72 17.47
CA TYR A 211 3.39 -3.59 16.42
C TYR A 211 4.11 -4.94 16.36
N THR A 212 3.34 -6.03 16.25
CA THR A 212 3.86 -7.41 16.25
C THR A 212 3.53 -8.17 14.97
N SER A 213 2.86 -7.54 13.99
CA SER A 213 2.46 -8.19 12.73
C SER A 213 1.60 -9.45 12.92
N ASP A 214 0.84 -9.52 14.01
CA ASP A 214 -0.07 -10.63 14.31
C ASP A 214 -1.19 -10.13 15.25
N THR A 215 -2.29 -10.87 15.35
CA THR A 215 -3.36 -10.53 16.29
C THR A 215 -3.09 -11.14 17.66
N GLN A 216 -3.08 -10.29 18.68
CA GLN A 216 -2.83 -10.66 20.07
C GLN A 216 -4.06 -10.36 20.95
N PRO A 217 -4.09 -10.81 22.22
CA PRO A 217 -5.05 -10.31 23.18
C PRO A 217 -4.96 -8.78 23.34
N CYS A 218 -6.08 -8.13 23.58
CA CYS A 218 -6.10 -6.68 23.79
C CYS A 218 -5.46 -6.29 25.13
N TYR A 219 -4.37 -5.52 25.08
CA TYR A 219 -3.66 -4.99 26.24
C TYR A 219 -3.79 -3.47 26.39
N TYR A 220 -4.85 -2.89 25.81
CA TYR A 220 -5.06 -1.45 25.86
C TYR A 220 -5.23 -0.92 27.29
N ASP A 221 -4.44 0.11 27.62
CA ASP A 221 -4.55 0.87 28.87
C ASP A 221 -4.95 2.31 28.57
N SER A 222 -6.18 2.66 28.95
CA SER A 222 -6.73 4.02 28.78
C SER A 222 -5.88 5.13 29.41
N ARG A 223 -5.07 4.82 30.43
CA ARG A 223 -4.17 5.80 31.07
C ARG A 223 -2.96 6.17 30.20
N LEU A 224 -2.64 5.31 29.22
CA LEU A 224 -1.55 5.50 28.27
C LEU A 224 -2.04 6.02 26.91
N ALA A 225 -3.34 6.32 26.77
CA ALA A 225 -3.88 6.86 25.54
C ALA A 225 -3.30 8.26 25.26
N VAL A 226 -2.81 8.44 24.03
CA VAL A 226 -2.20 9.69 23.55
C VAL A 226 -3.03 10.37 22.45
N ALA A 227 -4.06 9.68 21.94
CA ALA A 227 -4.89 10.17 20.85
C ALA A 227 -6.36 9.85 21.08
N HIS A 228 -7.22 10.83 20.81
CA HIS A 228 -8.67 10.69 20.76
C HIS A 228 -9.20 11.48 19.58
N ILE A 229 -10.20 10.93 18.89
CA ILE A 229 -10.96 11.66 17.87
C ILE A 229 -12.39 11.84 18.37
N LYS A 230 -13.02 12.94 17.99
CA LYS A 230 -14.43 13.21 18.30
C LYS A 230 -15.38 12.53 17.31
N ASP A 231 -14.96 12.47 16.05
CA ASP A 231 -15.79 12.04 14.92
C ASP A 231 -14.90 11.80 13.69
N TYR A 232 -15.50 11.37 12.58
CA TYR A 232 -14.84 11.26 11.27
C TYR A 232 -15.81 11.60 10.13
N ARG A 233 -15.29 11.91 8.95
CA ARG A 233 -16.11 12.27 7.78
C ARG A 233 -15.70 11.48 6.56
N PHE A 234 -16.71 11.02 5.83
CA PHE A 234 -16.54 10.53 4.47
C PHE A 234 -16.44 11.68 3.49
N LEU A 235 -15.61 11.49 2.45
CA LEU A 235 -15.66 12.31 1.25
C LEU A 235 -16.73 11.78 0.29
N PRO A 236 -17.25 12.62 -0.62
CA PRO A 236 -18.13 12.17 -1.69
C PRO A 236 -17.47 11.06 -2.51
N LYS A 237 -18.16 9.92 -2.65
CA LYS A 237 -17.65 8.73 -3.34
C LYS A 237 -17.30 9.06 -4.81
N GLY A 238 -16.08 8.72 -5.21
CA GLY A 238 -15.56 8.86 -6.57
C GLY A 238 -15.18 10.29 -6.96
N ASP A 239 -15.30 11.27 -6.06
CA ASP A 239 -15.02 12.68 -6.34
C ASP A 239 -13.54 13.00 -6.02
N GLU A 240 -12.65 12.76 -6.99
CA GLU A 240 -11.23 13.15 -6.89
C GLU A 240 -11.05 14.65 -6.66
N GLN A 241 -12.02 15.44 -7.13
CA GLN A 241 -12.24 16.82 -6.78
C GLN A 241 -12.19 17.05 -5.25
N ALA A 242 -13.24 16.54 -4.62
CA ALA A 242 -13.38 16.63 -3.17
C ALA A 242 -12.20 15.98 -2.42
N LEU A 243 -11.57 14.94 -2.97
CA LEU A 243 -10.37 14.34 -2.40
C LEU A 243 -9.18 15.31 -2.38
N ALA A 244 -8.84 15.96 -3.50
CA ALA A 244 -7.73 16.92 -3.55
C ALA A 244 -8.02 18.12 -2.64
N ASP A 245 -9.25 18.63 -2.67
CA ASP A 245 -9.67 19.73 -1.81
C ASP A 245 -9.55 19.36 -0.32
N ALA A 246 -9.87 18.11 0.04
CA ALA A 246 -9.70 17.60 1.40
C ALA A 246 -8.24 17.44 1.77
N VAL A 247 -7.39 16.88 0.90
CA VAL A 247 -5.94 16.81 1.15
C VAL A 247 -5.38 18.21 1.40
N ALA A 248 -5.72 19.19 0.56
CA ALA A 248 -5.21 20.56 0.71
C ALA A 248 -5.65 21.27 1.99
N THR A 249 -6.88 21.01 2.46
CA THR A 249 -7.48 21.80 3.55
C THR A 249 -7.51 21.07 4.89
N ILE A 250 -7.50 19.74 4.88
CA ILE A 250 -7.66 18.87 6.05
C ILE A 250 -6.34 18.28 6.48
N GLY A 251 -5.56 17.67 5.59
CA GLY A 251 -4.39 16.88 5.97
C GLY A 251 -4.31 15.56 5.21
N PRO A 252 -3.45 14.63 5.67
CA PRO A 252 -3.46 13.26 5.19
C PRO A 252 -4.84 12.58 5.35
N ILE A 253 -5.24 11.78 4.35
CA ILE A 253 -6.57 11.17 4.24
C ILE A 253 -6.45 9.65 4.15
N THR A 254 -7.25 8.90 4.92
CA THR A 254 -7.40 7.44 4.75
C THR A 254 -8.15 7.18 3.45
N VAL A 255 -7.57 6.37 2.56
CA VAL A 255 -8.21 5.93 1.31
C VAL A 255 -8.13 4.41 1.16
N ALA A 256 -9.08 3.83 0.43
CA ALA A 256 -8.98 2.46 -0.07
C ALA A 256 -8.81 2.45 -1.58
N LEU A 257 -8.07 1.46 -2.09
CA LEU A 257 -7.85 1.26 -3.51
C LEU A 257 -7.82 -0.24 -3.85
N ASP A 258 -7.96 -0.55 -5.14
CA ASP A 258 -7.67 -1.86 -5.69
C ASP A 258 -6.16 -2.04 -5.82
N ALA A 259 -5.63 -2.96 -5.02
CA ALA A 259 -4.22 -3.33 -5.05
C ALA A 259 -4.01 -4.75 -5.59
N ASP A 260 -5.03 -5.49 -6.04
CA ASP A 260 -4.92 -6.93 -6.41
C ASP A 260 -4.24 -7.17 -7.78
N HIS A 261 -3.08 -6.52 -7.98
CA HIS A 261 -2.27 -6.55 -9.19
C HIS A 261 -0.79 -6.72 -8.83
N SER A 262 -0.08 -7.60 -9.56
CA SER A 262 1.38 -7.77 -9.38
C SER A 262 2.13 -6.46 -9.66
N SER A 263 1.61 -5.61 -10.55
CA SER A 263 2.15 -4.28 -10.83
C SER A 263 2.15 -3.38 -9.59
N PHE A 264 1.15 -3.50 -8.71
CA PHE A 264 1.10 -2.80 -7.44
C PHE A 264 2.09 -3.42 -6.45
N LEU A 265 2.09 -4.75 -6.33
CA LEU A 265 2.98 -5.49 -5.41
C LEU A 265 4.45 -5.14 -5.64
N PHE A 266 4.89 -5.03 -6.89
CA PHE A 266 6.28 -4.76 -7.24
C PHE A 266 6.53 -3.34 -7.75
N TYR A 267 5.61 -2.40 -7.56
CA TYR A 267 5.86 -1.01 -7.92
C TYR A 267 7.18 -0.50 -7.31
N SER A 268 7.98 0.20 -8.12
CA SER A 268 9.28 0.75 -7.73
C SER A 268 9.30 2.27 -7.85
N SER A 269 9.03 2.81 -9.04
CA SER A 269 9.06 4.25 -9.26
C SER A 269 8.27 4.69 -10.49
N GLY A 270 7.94 5.98 -10.58
CA GLY A 270 7.18 6.58 -11.68
C GLY A 270 5.72 6.78 -11.31
N ILE A 271 4.89 7.17 -12.28
CA ILE A 271 3.46 7.39 -12.06
C ILE A 271 2.73 6.09 -12.34
N TYR A 272 2.26 5.43 -11.27
CA TYR A 272 1.50 4.20 -11.34
C TYR A 272 0.16 4.43 -12.04
N ASP A 273 -0.09 3.63 -13.08
CA ASP A 273 -1.33 3.64 -13.87
C ASP A 273 -1.60 2.21 -14.37
N GLU A 274 -2.40 1.47 -13.61
CA GLU A 274 -2.81 0.11 -13.93
C GLU A 274 -4.20 0.11 -14.57
N GLN A 275 -4.24 -0.21 -15.86
CA GLN A 275 -5.48 -0.19 -16.65
C GLN A 275 -6.47 -1.27 -16.21
N ALA A 276 -5.99 -2.35 -15.58
CA ALA A 276 -6.83 -3.43 -15.07
C ALA A 276 -7.44 -3.14 -13.69
N CYS A 277 -7.11 -2.00 -13.07
CA CYS A 277 -7.69 -1.61 -11.79
C CYS A 277 -9.22 -1.55 -11.85
N ASN A 278 -9.87 -2.17 -10.85
CA ASN A 278 -11.31 -2.15 -10.70
C ASN A 278 -11.70 -1.22 -9.53
N PRO A 279 -12.32 -0.06 -9.79
CA PRO A 279 -12.68 0.92 -8.76
C PRO A 279 -13.78 0.44 -7.78
N ASN A 280 -14.30 -0.78 -7.97
CA ASN A 280 -15.25 -1.45 -7.08
C ASN A 280 -14.64 -2.61 -6.29
N ASN A 281 -13.39 -3.01 -6.56
CA ASN A 281 -12.68 -4.08 -5.85
C ASN A 281 -11.61 -3.50 -4.92
N LEU A 282 -12.00 -2.64 -3.98
CA LEU A 282 -11.02 -2.06 -3.06
C LEU A 282 -10.67 -3.09 -1.99
N SER A 283 -9.38 -3.34 -1.85
CA SER A 283 -8.83 -4.42 -1.02
C SER A 283 -7.74 -3.91 -0.08
N HIS A 284 -7.14 -2.76 -0.36
CA HIS A 284 -6.02 -2.21 0.40
C HIS A 284 -6.29 -0.79 0.88
N ALA A 285 -5.94 -0.51 2.12
CA ALA A 285 -6.09 0.82 2.72
C ALA A 285 -4.71 1.46 2.86
N VAL A 286 -4.59 2.69 2.37
CA VAL A 286 -3.34 3.45 2.36
C VAL A 286 -3.61 4.88 2.83
N LEU A 287 -2.55 5.64 3.11
CA LEU A 287 -2.67 7.03 3.52
C LEU A 287 -2.32 7.95 2.34
N LEU A 288 -3.26 8.77 1.91
CA LEU A 288 -3.02 9.79 0.91
C LEU A 288 -2.39 11.02 1.59
N VAL A 289 -1.15 11.35 1.23
CA VAL A 289 -0.34 12.39 1.89
C VAL A 289 -0.05 13.58 0.99
N GLY A 290 -0.59 13.62 -0.22
CA GLY A 290 -0.33 14.72 -1.13
C GLY A 290 -0.79 14.48 -2.55
N TYR A 291 -0.51 15.46 -3.39
CA TYR A 291 -0.69 15.42 -4.84
C TYR A 291 0.23 16.43 -5.51
N GLY A 292 0.52 16.19 -6.78
CA GLY A 292 1.32 17.08 -7.61
C GLY A 292 1.04 16.89 -9.09
N SER A 293 1.97 17.40 -9.89
CA SER A 293 1.99 17.24 -11.35
C SER A 293 3.45 17.13 -11.81
N GLU A 294 3.74 16.21 -12.71
CA GLU A 294 5.07 16.01 -13.32
C GLU A 294 4.89 15.74 -14.81
N GLY A 295 5.58 16.51 -15.67
CA GLY A 295 5.47 16.34 -17.11
C GLY A 295 4.05 16.55 -17.68
N GLY A 296 3.20 17.29 -16.97
CA GLY A 296 1.78 17.47 -17.32
C GLY A 296 0.86 16.32 -16.87
N GLN A 297 1.41 15.30 -16.21
CA GLN A 297 0.66 14.22 -15.59
C GLN A 297 0.46 14.50 -14.10
N ASP A 298 -0.80 14.68 -13.73
CA ASP A 298 -1.22 14.83 -12.35
C ASP A 298 -1.13 13.50 -11.60
N TYR A 299 -0.70 13.55 -10.33
CA TYR A 299 -0.56 12.37 -9.48
C TYR A 299 -0.96 12.62 -8.02
N TRP A 300 -1.33 11.54 -7.35
CA TRP A 300 -1.48 11.37 -5.91
C TRP A 300 -0.16 10.90 -5.28
N ILE A 301 0.12 11.30 -4.03
CA ILE A 301 1.24 10.79 -3.24
C ILE A 301 0.68 9.90 -2.13
N ILE A 302 0.94 8.61 -2.22
CA ILE A 302 0.41 7.59 -1.33
C ILE A 302 1.52 7.09 -0.42
N LYS A 303 1.28 7.03 0.89
CA LYS A 303 2.09 6.30 1.86
C LYS A 303 1.53 4.90 2.03
N ASN A 304 2.36 3.89 1.75
CA ASN A 304 2.01 2.48 1.96
C ASN A 304 2.52 2.00 3.34
N SER A 305 2.15 0.78 3.71
CA SER A 305 2.50 0.12 4.98
C SER A 305 3.30 -1.17 4.78
N TRP A 306 4.13 -1.23 3.74
CA TRP A 306 4.92 -2.41 3.35
C TRP A 306 6.43 -2.24 3.57
N GLY A 307 6.80 -1.29 4.43
CA GLY A 307 8.20 -0.93 4.67
C GLY A 307 8.76 0.01 3.59
N SER A 308 9.89 0.64 3.91
CA SER A 308 10.52 1.64 3.04
C SER A 308 11.23 1.05 1.82
N SER A 309 11.42 -0.27 1.75
CA SER A 309 12.02 -0.96 0.60
C SER A 309 11.04 -1.16 -0.56
N TRP A 310 9.74 -0.94 -0.33
CA TRP A 310 8.72 -0.98 -1.38
C TRP A 310 8.52 0.40 -2.00
N GLY A 311 8.39 0.48 -3.32
CA GLY A 311 8.13 1.74 -4.03
C GLY A 311 9.19 2.82 -3.81
N GLU A 312 8.75 4.07 -3.82
CA GLU A 312 9.59 5.26 -3.69
C GLU A 312 9.85 5.55 -2.20
N GLY A 313 10.64 4.70 -1.54
CA GLY A 313 10.93 4.82 -0.11
C GLY A 313 9.72 4.52 0.78
N GLY A 314 8.84 3.62 0.34
CA GLY A 314 7.56 3.29 0.99
C GLY A 314 6.36 4.07 0.47
N TYR A 315 6.57 4.91 -0.55
CA TYR A 315 5.53 5.73 -1.16
C TYR A 315 5.27 5.30 -2.60
N MET A 316 4.14 5.75 -3.14
CA MET A 316 3.79 5.61 -4.55
C MET A 316 3.23 6.92 -5.07
N ARG A 317 3.64 7.26 -6.29
CA ARG A 317 2.91 8.24 -7.09
C ARG A 317 1.93 7.50 -7.98
N MET A 318 0.64 7.77 -7.82
CA MET A 318 -0.41 7.15 -8.63
C MET A 318 -1.12 8.21 -9.45
N VAL A 319 -1.52 7.88 -10.68
CA VAL A 319 -2.20 8.80 -11.57
C VAL A 319 -3.42 9.46 -10.91
N ARG A 320 -3.55 10.78 -11.09
CA ARG A 320 -4.71 11.59 -10.69
C ARG A 320 -5.34 12.18 -11.94
N ASP A 321 -6.25 11.43 -12.56
CA ASP A 321 -6.79 11.75 -13.88
C ASP A 321 -8.28 12.14 -13.86
N GLY A 322 -8.91 12.17 -12.68
CA GLY A 322 -10.32 12.47 -12.52
C GLY A 322 -11.25 11.31 -12.91
N LYS A 323 -10.71 10.12 -13.20
CA LYS A 323 -11.47 8.90 -13.52
C LYS A 323 -11.57 7.94 -12.36
N ASN A 324 -11.05 8.30 -11.19
CA ASN A 324 -11.04 7.50 -9.98
C ASN A 324 -10.29 6.16 -10.19
N THR A 325 -9.11 6.24 -10.82
CA THR A 325 -8.23 5.09 -11.07
C THR A 325 -7.94 4.32 -9.78
N CYS A 326 -8.05 2.98 -9.86
CA CYS A 326 -8.00 2.06 -8.73
C CYS A 326 -9.00 2.35 -7.60
N GLY A 327 -9.99 3.22 -7.82
CA GLY A 327 -11.01 3.57 -6.84
C GLY A 327 -10.51 4.43 -5.68
N ILE A 328 -9.41 5.17 -5.84
CA ILE A 328 -8.79 5.96 -4.76
C ILE A 328 -9.74 6.94 -4.05
N ALA A 329 -10.70 7.52 -4.77
CA ALA A 329 -11.73 8.40 -4.23
C ALA A 329 -13.05 7.66 -3.91
N SER A 330 -13.15 6.36 -4.18
CA SER A 330 -14.35 5.56 -3.90
C SER A 330 -14.64 5.47 -2.41
N TYR A 331 -13.60 5.39 -1.58
CA TYR A 331 -13.75 5.35 -0.14
C TYR A 331 -12.62 6.09 0.56
N ALA A 332 -12.88 7.36 0.84
CA ALA A 332 -11.95 8.27 1.50
C ALA A 332 -12.60 8.90 2.73
N LEU A 333 -11.84 8.96 3.83
CA LEU A 333 -12.31 9.50 5.09
C LEU A 333 -11.17 10.09 5.93
N TYR A 334 -11.53 10.99 6.84
CA TYR A 334 -10.58 11.64 7.74
C TYR A 334 -11.15 11.82 9.15
N PRO A 335 -10.29 11.80 10.19
CA PRO A 335 -10.70 12.01 11.57
C PRO A 335 -10.90 13.49 11.92
N ILE A 336 -11.66 13.75 12.97
CA ILE A 336 -11.87 15.06 13.58
C ILE A 336 -11.42 14.99 15.05
N LEU A 337 -10.49 15.85 15.46
CA LEU A 337 -9.98 15.95 16.84
C LEU A 337 -10.77 16.87 17.79
#